data_AF-A0A7C3WMG3-F1
#
_entry.id   AF-A0A7C3WMG3-F1
#
_cell.length_a   1.000
_cell.length_b   1.000
_cell.length_c   1.000
_cell.angle_alpha   90.00
_cell.angle_beta   90.00
_cell.angle_gamma   90.00
#
_symmetry.space_group_name_H-M   'P 1'
#
loop_
_entity.id
_entity.type
_entity.pdbx_description
1 polymer ?
#
loop_
_entity_poly.entity_id
_entity_poly.type
_entity_poly.pdbx_seq_one_letter_code
_entity_poly.pdbx_strand_id
1 'polypeptide(L)' 'LINAIAPFGGYKQSGIGRELGTYGFDEYTQIKHIHVAVAPRKSKFWYDLVLD' A
#
# COMPACT_ATOMS: atom_id res chain seq x y z
N LEU A 1 -24.49 -20.42 -6.18
CA LEU A 1 -23.24 -20.16 -6.93
C LEU A 1 -22.48 -19.05 -6.22
N ILE A 2 -21.14 -19.13 -6.18
CA ILE A 2 -20.27 -18.10 -5.56
C ILE A 2 -20.39 -16.79 -6.35
N ASN A 3 -20.49 -15.65 -5.65
CA ASN A 3 -20.52 -14.31 -6.23
C ASN A 3 -19.10 -13.72 -6.22
N ALA A 4 -18.54 -13.39 -7.39
CA ALA A 4 -17.17 -12.90 -7.54
C ALA A 4 -16.91 -11.50 -6.91
N ILE A 5 -17.96 -10.73 -6.64
CA ILE A 5 -17.85 -9.39 -6.05
C ILE A 5 -17.81 -9.47 -4.51
N ALA A 6 -18.41 -10.51 -3.93
CA ALA A 6 -18.46 -10.70 -2.49
C ALA A 6 -17.16 -11.36 -2.00
N PRO A 7 -16.59 -10.91 -0.87
CA PRO A 7 -15.41 -11.53 -0.30
C PRO A 7 -15.70 -12.95 0.17
N PHE A 8 -14.78 -13.86 -0.11
CA PHE A 8 -14.81 -15.26 0.34
C PHE A 8 -13.70 -15.52 1.35
N GLY A 9 -14.02 -16.25 2.41
CA GLY A 9 -13.05 -16.67 3.41
C GLY A 9 -13.69 -16.97 4.77
N GLY A 10 -12.97 -17.70 5.61
CA GLY A 10 -13.50 -18.25 6.85
C GLY A 10 -13.22 -17.43 8.10
N TYR A 11 -13.74 -17.89 9.24
CA TYR A 11 -13.46 -17.32 10.57
C TYR A 11 -12.68 -18.34 11.42
N LYS A 12 -11.81 -17.86 12.33
CA LYS A 12 -11.01 -18.73 13.22
C LYS A 12 -10.03 -19.61 12.42
N GLN A 13 -10.03 -20.92 12.68
CA GLN A 13 -9.07 -21.88 12.10
C GLN A 13 -9.34 -22.23 10.63
N SER A 14 -10.47 -21.79 10.05
CA SER A 14 -10.77 -22.07 8.64
C SER A 14 -9.95 -21.23 7.64
N GLY A 15 -9.15 -20.27 8.11
CA GLY A 15 -8.25 -19.48 7.26
C GLY A 15 -8.03 -18.05 7.74
N ILE A 16 -7.05 -17.39 7.13
CA ILE A 16 -6.69 -15.97 7.35
C ILE A 16 -6.79 -15.26 6.00
N GLY A 17 -7.28 -14.02 6.00
CA GLY A 17 -7.48 -13.22 4.79
C GLY A 17 -8.82 -13.47 4.10
N ARG A 18 -8.96 -12.87 2.91
CA ARG A 18 -10.13 -12.98 2.05
C ARG A 18 -9.71 -13.06 0.59
N GLU A 19 -10.45 -13.83 -0.19
CA GLU A 19 -10.36 -13.88 -1.64
C GLU A 19 -11.58 -13.18 -2.25
N LEU A 20 -11.54 -12.93 -3.58
CA LEU A 20 -12.60 -12.26 -4.34
C LEU A 20 -12.87 -10.81 -3.92
N GLY A 21 -13.65 -10.09 -4.73
CA GLY A 21 -13.94 -8.68 -4.50
C GLY A 21 -12.69 -7.81 -4.37
N THR A 22 -12.84 -6.65 -3.74
CA THR A 22 -11.72 -5.72 -3.48
C THR A 22 -10.74 -6.27 -2.45
N TYR A 23 -11.25 -6.96 -1.43
CA TYR A 23 -10.41 -7.57 -0.38
C TYR A 23 -9.41 -8.56 -0.96
N GLY A 24 -9.83 -9.42 -1.88
CA GLY A 24 -8.93 -10.36 -2.53
C GLY A 24 -7.91 -9.70 -3.46
N PHE A 25 -8.24 -8.55 -4.06
CA PHE A 25 -7.28 -7.78 -4.86
C PHE A 25 -6.21 -7.12 -3.96
N ASP A 26 -6.65 -6.54 -2.84
CA ASP A 26 -5.76 -5.83 -1.92
C ASP A 26 -4.67 -6.73 -1.32
N GLU A 27 -4.94 -8.03 -1.11
CA GLU A 27 -3.95 -9.02 -0.63
C GLU A 27 -2.75 -9.20 -1.59
N TYR A 28 -2.90 -8.87 -2.88
CA TYR A 28 -1.81 -8.92 -3.86
C TYR A 28 -1.17 -7.56 -4.12
N THR A 29 -1.56 -6.53 -3.36
CA THR A 29 -1.01 -5.18 -3.48
C THR A 29 -0.47 -4.69 -2.16
N GLN A 30 0.41 -3.68 -2.21
CA GLN A 30 0.94 -3.05 -1.01
C GLN A 30 0.87 -1.53 -1.15
N ILE A 31 0.34 -0.87 -0.12
CA ILE A 31 0.35 0.59 -0.04
C ILE A 31 1.78 1.08 0.16
N LYS A 32 2.21 2.03 -0.68
CA LYS A 32 3.50 2.70 -0.57
C LYS A 32 3.31 4.21 -0.51
N HIS A 33 3.83 4.83 0.54
CA HIS A 33 3.85 6.28 0.69
C HIS A 33 5.09 6.87 -0.01
N ILE A 34 4.90 7.86 -0.89
CA ILE A 34 5.97 8.54 -1.62
C ILE A 34 5.88 10.03 -1.31
N HIS A 35 6.94 10.59 -0.73
CA HIS A 35 7.04 12.01 -0.44
C HIS A 35 7.88 12.71 -1.51
N VAL A 36 7.28 13.66 -2.24
CA VAL A 36 7.96 14.44 -3.28
C VAL A 36 8.02 15.89 -2.85
N ALA A 37 9.23 16.44 -2.75
CA ALA A 37 9.43 17.86 -2.48
C ALA A 37 9.14 18.67 -3.76
N VAL A 38 8.18 19.59 -3.69
CA VAL A 38 7.80 20.45 -4.83
C VAL A 38 8.71 21.68 -4.95
N ALA A 39 9.41 22.06 -3.88
CA ALA A 39 10.27 23.24 -3.85
C ALA A 39 11.68 22.97 -4.43
N PRO A 40 12.30 23.96 -5.10
CA PRO A 40 13.65 23.83 -5.64
C PRO A 40 14.70 23.66 -4.54
N ARG A 41 15.70 22.79 -4.80
CA ARG A 41 16.76 22.39 -3.85
C ARG A 41 17.52 23.56 -3.19
N LYS A 42 17.66 24.69 -3.88
CA LYS A 42 18.42 25.86 -3.43
C LYS A 42 17.93 26.49 -2.12
N SER A 43 16.73 26.16 -1.63
CA SER A 43 16.20 26.73 -0.39
C SER A 43 16.67 26.01 0.89
N LYS A 44 17.54 25.00 0.81
CA LYS A 44 17.91 24.17 1.96
C LYS A 44 19.43 24.02 2.09
N PHE A 45 20.07 25.08 2.60
CA PHE A 45 21.51 25.17 2.90
C PHE A 45 22.12 23.90 3.51
N TRP A 46 21.40 23.23 4.42
CA TRP A 46 21.87 22.01 5.09
C TRP A 46 22.08 20.80 4.17
N TYR A 47 21.44 20.73 3.00
CA TYR A 47 21.63 19.62 2.06
C TYR A 47 22.97 19.69 1.31
N ASP A 48 23.52 20.88 1.16
CA ASP A 48 24.83 21.05 0.50
C ASP A 48 25.96 20.66 1.46
N LEU A 49 25.81 20.96 2.77
CA LEU A 49 26.77 20.57 3.83
C LEU A 49 26.91 19.04 4.02
N VAL A 50 25.84 18.26 3.79
CA VAL A 50 25.78 16.82 4.10
C VAL A 50 26.19 15.94 2.91
N LEU A 51 26.20 16.49 1.69
CA LEU A 51 26.43 15.73 0.45
C LEU A 51 27.78 16.04 -0.25
N ASP A 52 28.59 16.92 0.34
CA ASP A 52 30.03 17.10 0.02
C ASP A 52 30.90 16.08 0.78
#